data_AF-A0A0G4NSJ9-F1
#
_entry.id   AF-A0A0G4NSJ9-F1
#
_cell.length_a   1.000
_cell.length_b   1.000
_cell.length_c   1.000
_cell.angle_alpha   90.00
_cell.angle_beta   90.00
_cell.angle_gamma   90.00
#
_symmetry.space_group_name_H-M   'P 1'
#
loop_
_entity.id
_entity.type
_entity.pdbx_description
1 polymer ?
#
loop_
_entity_poly.entity_id
_entity_poly.type
_entity_poly.pdbx_seq_one_letter_code
_entity_poly.pdbx_strand_id
1 'polypeptide(L)'
;MATTNSTREQSNEDPNDQLSPPANQSSFLGKLPAELIQHIASYLSASDLACFGATCRALANHASDDLLWANLVNKRLPTPIRNPGPFGSFRRLYLAYHPYWFIPQHTIWFADNENTGMLIIARYDDRRGVIEGYPIIAERGTPQFQIWASHPEVIIQSFEPNVHLKLDRPILSLRDPDPFSQTASTQSSFPTEERHMSMAADAPNIYNSLSVCAEFCSRVPWVDPSLLWPPPTIPANAHTVRALRIPPTAILSHSSELSELIFRLRRWAAPELMLPQVCVTFSTLDPVLYTPTAEKPYQGIWVGDYSAHGCEFLLVLQEETTVQARGDRNESQITDAQDEVEHDNQQAIGQRGPLQAVKLTGDHNVPRGQLSFAAQDIGSRGLIGIGTEEPFIGARIVRCRGHVAGLGFRDDTYIDSQLILISPNHMAHYWKEMGHVSYYRRVNIDALLHSS
;
A
#
# COMPACT_ATOMS: atom_id res chain seq x y z
N MET A 1 -9.59 71.46 -65.09
CA MET A 1 -9.58 72.42 -63.96
C MET A 1 -10.91 73.17 -64.01
N ALA A 2 -11.82 73.18 -63.06
CA ALA A 2 -11.98 72.57 -61.74
C ALA A 2 -13.51 72.53 -61.49
N THR A 3 -14.10 71.33 -61.39
CA THR A 3 -14.83 70.79 -60.22
C THR A 3 -15.92 71.65 -59.60
N THR A 4 -17.15 71.16 -59.78
CA THR A 4 -18.43 71.52 -59.17
C THR A 4 -18.59 70.90 -57.77
N ASN A 5 -19.16 71.67 -56.85
CA ASN A 5 -19.63 71.21 -55.54
C ASN A 5 -20.90 70.34 -55.68
N SER A 6 -20.95 69.23 -54.95
CA SER A 6 -22.21 68.64 -54.48
C SER A 6 -22.00 67.98 -53.12
N THR A 7 -22.71 68.51 -52.14
CA THR A 7 -22.84 67.99 -50.77
C THR A 7 -23.49 66.60 -50.79
N ARG A 8 -22.91 65.64 -50.06
CA ARG A 8 -23.59 64.38 -49.72
C ARG A 8 -23.14 63.95 -48.33
N GLU A 9 -24.07 64.01 -47.38
CA GLU A 9 -23.98 63.30 -46.10
C GLU A 9 -23.96 61.80 -46.37
N GLN A 10 -22.99 61.08 -45.81
CA GLN A 10 -23.04 59.63 -45.67
C GLN A 10 -22.14 59.20 -44.50
N SER A 11 -22.81 58.90 -43.38
CA SER A 11 -22.53 57.88 -42.36
C SER A 11 -21.17 57.19 -42.40
N ASN A 12 -20.32 57.51 -41.41
CA ASN A 12 -19.29 56.60 -40.92
C ASN A 12 -19.96 55.57 -40.00
N GLU A 13 -20.11 54.33 -40.47
CA GLU A 13 -20.28 53.18 -39.58
C GLU A 13 -18.92 52.51 -39.40
N ASP A 14 -18.34 52.70 -38.22
CA ASP A 14 -17.25 51.87 -37.71
C ASP A 14 -17.83 50.51 -37.26
N PRO A 15 -17.35 49.35 -37.74
CA PRO A 15 -17.92 48.05 -37.41
C PRO A 15 -17.37 47.49 -36.08
N ASN A 16 -17.09 48.33 -35.08
CA ASN A 16 -16.45 47.87 -33.85
C ASN A 16 -16.99 48.47 -32.55
N ASP A 17 -18.27 48.88 -32.54
CA ASP A 17 -18.96 49.24 -31.32
C ASP A 17 -19.85 48.10 -30.81
N GLN A 18 -19.41 47.54 -29.68
CA GLN A 18 -20.23 46.99 -28.60
C GLN A 18 -21.20 45.83 -28.89
N LEU A 19 -20.71 44.62 -28.63
CA LEU A 19 -21.50 43.65 -27.84
C LEU A 19 -20.82 43.42 -26.50
N SER A 20 -20.99 44.37 -25.58
CA SER A 20 -20.89 44.02 -24.15
C SER A 20 -22.08 43.11 -23.81
N PRO A 21 -21.86 41.93 -23.20
CA PRO A 21 -22.98 41.06 -22.85
C PRO A 21 -23.89 41.78 -21.84
N PRO A 22 -25.22 41.58 -21.92
CA PRO A 22 -26.17 42.28 -21.06
C PRO A 22 -25.88 41.98 -19.59
N ALA A 23 -25.73 43.03 -18.79
CA ALA A 23 -25.23 43.01 -17.41
C ALA A 23 -26.16 42.34 -16.37
N ASN A 24 -27.06 41.43 -16.74
CA ASN A 24 -28.02 40.83 -15.81
C ASN A 24 -28.52 39.42 -16.16
N GLN A 25 -27.77 38.63 -16.93
CA GLN A 25 -28.04 37.19 -17.00
C GLN A 25 -27.28 36.49 -15.87
N SER A 26 -27.94 36.34 -14.72
CA SER A 26 -27.49 35.40 -13.70
C SER A 26 -27.26 34.03 -14.36
N SER A 27 -26.05 33.50 -14.20
CA SER A 27 -25.70 32.18 -14.73
C SER A 27 -26.72 31.16 -14.21
N PHE A 28 -26.98 30.10 -14.99
CA PHE A 28 -27.88 29.03 -14.56
C PHE A 28 -27.55 28.52 -13.14
N LEU A 29 -26.25 28.39 -12.85
CA LEU A 29 -25.75 27.97 -11.55
C LEU A 29 -26.06 28.98 -10.43
N GLY A 30 -26.01 30.27 -10.71
CA GLY A 30 -26.35 31.34 -9.76
C GLY A 30 -27.85 31.49 -9.47
N LYS A 31 -28.72 30.76 -10.20
CA LYS A 31 -30.17 30.71 -9.95
C LYS A 31 -30.58 29.51 -9.08
N LEU A 32 -29.67 28.56 -8.85
CA LEU A 32 -29.97 27.39 -8.02
C LEU A 32 -30.01 27.80 -6.53
N PRO A 33 -30.86 27.15 -5.71
CA PRO A 33 -30.78 27.24 -4.26
C PRO A 33 -29.39 26.86 -3.75
N ALA A 34 -28.98 27.48 -2.65
CA ALA A 34 -27.68 27.27 -2.01
C ALA A 34 -27.39 25.79 -1.74
N GLU A 35 -28.41 25.04 -1.35
CA GLU A 35 -28.35 23.62 -1.03
C GLU A 35 -28.04 22.76 -2.26
N LEU A 36 -28.57 23.12 -3.44
CA LEU A 36 -28.28 22.41 -4.69
C LEU A 36 -26.86 22.70 -5.16
N ILE A 37 -26.40 23.95 -5.02
CA ILE A 37 -25.01 24.32 -5.32
C ILE A 37 -24.07 23.55 -4.39
N GLN A 38 -24.41 23.47 -3.10
CA GLN A 38 -23.65 22.73 -2.09
C GLN A 38 -23.60 21.23 -2.40
N HIS A 39 -24.72 20.64 -2.81
CA HIS A 39 -24.80 19.24 -3.20
C HIS A 39 -23.94 18.97 -4.44
N ILE A 40 -23.98 19.83 -5.46
CA ILE A 40 -23.11 19.74 -6.64
C ILE A 40 -21.63 19.82 -6.22
N ALA A 41 -21.29 20.78 -5.36
CA ALA A 41 -19.92 20.97 -4.88
C ALA A 41 -19.39 19.75 -4.10
N SER A 42 -20.26 18.98 -3.44
CA SER A 42 -19.88 17.78 -2.68
C SER A 42 -19.31 16.63 -3.53
N TYR A 43 -19.54 16.65 -4.85
CA TYR A 43 -19.00 15.66 -5.79
C TYR A 43 -17.65 16.09 -6.41
N LEU A 44 -17.20 17.31 -6.17
CA LEU A 44 -15.99 17.84 -6.78
C LEU A 44 -14.72 17.34 -6.08
N SER A 45 -13.65 17.15 -6.85
CA SER A 45 -12.30 16.96 -6.29
C SER A 45 -11.80 18.27 -5.65
N ALA A 46 -10.75 18.22 -4.83
CA ALA A 46 -10.17 19.44 -4.25
C ALA A 46 -9.71 20.44 -5.32
N SER A 47 -9.14 19.95 -6.43
CA SER A 47 -8.70 20.77 -7.57
C SER A 47 -9.90 21.41 -8.27
N ASP A 48 -10.95 20.64 -8.54
CA ASP A 48 -12.17 21.15 -9.17
C ASP A 48 -12.91 22.12 -8.26
N LEU A 49 -12.88 21.90 -6.94
CA LEU A 49 -13.47 22.80 -5.95
C LEU A 49 -12.69 24.14 -5.90
N ALA A 50 -11.37 24.11 -6.06
CA ALA A 50 -10.56 25.32 -6.19
C ALA A 50 -10.89 26.08 -7.48
N CYS A 51 -10.99 25.39 -8.62
CA CYS A 51 -11.43 25.99 -9.88
C CYS A 51 -12.84 26.56 -9.76
N PHE A 52 -13.76 25.82 -9.14
CA PHE A 52 -15.14 26.23 -8.89
C PHE A 52 -15.20 27.52 -8.06
N GLY A 53 -14.42 27.61 -6.98
CA GLY A 53 -14.33 28.82 -6.16
C GLY A 53 -13.66 30.00 -6.87
N ALA A 54 -12.73 29.76 -7.79
CA ALA A 54 -12.07 30.80 -8.56
C ALA A 54 -12.98 31.50 -9.59
N THR A 55 -14.18 30.95 -9.86
CA THR A 55 -15.07 31.48 -10.90
C THR A 55 -15.77 32.79 -10.52
N CYS A 56 -16.34 32.89 -9.31
CA CYS A 56 -16.99 34.11 -8.82
C CYS A 56 -17.11 34.14 -7.29
N ARG A 57 -17.44 35.30 -6.73
CA ARG A 57 -17.56 35.50 -5.26
C ARG A 57 -18.60 34.59 -4.60
N ALA A 58 -19.74 34.33 -5.25
CA ALA A 58 -20.77 33.45 -4.69
C ALA A 58 -20.27 32.00 -4.60
N LEU A 59 -19.63 31.50 -5.66
CA LEU A 59 -19.09 30.13 -5.70
C LEU A 59 -17.85 29.99 -4.82
N ALA A 60 -17.05 31.06 -4.64
CA ALA A 60 -15.97 31.10 -3.67
C ALA A 60 -16.47 30.86 -2.24
N ASN A 61 -17.63 31.44 -1.87
CA ASN A 61 -18.23 31.23 -0.55
C ASN A 61 -18.67 29.77 -0.37
N HIS A 62 -19.32 29.17 -1.37
CA HIS A 62 -19.69 27.76 -1.35
C HIS A 62 -18.46 26.84 -1.30
N ALA A 63 -17.44 27.12 -2.11
CA ALA A 63 -16.20 26.34 -2.15
C ALA A 63 -15.41 26.39 -0.83
N SER A 64 -15.64 27.42 -0.02
CA SER A 64 -14.99 27.61 1.27
C SER A 64 -15.71 26.91 2.43
N ASP A 65 -16.86 26.26 2.17
CA ASP A 65 -17.57 25.50 3.20
C ASP A 65 -16.73 24.33 3.70
N ASP A 66 -16.44 24.35 5.00
CA ASP A 66 -15.52 23.42 5.64
C ASP A 66 -16.05 21.98 5.67
N LEU A 67 -17.37 21.76 5.54
CA LEU A 67 -17.94 20.42 5.43
C LEU A 67 -17.53 19.72 4.13
N LEU A 68 -17.35 20.47 3.03
CA LEU A 68 -16.83 19.91 1.78
C LEU A 68 -15.39 19.42 1.98
N TRP A 69 -14.57 20.21 2.65
CA TRP A 69 -13.18 19.86 2.94
C TRP A 69 -13.07 18.73 3.97
N ALA A 70 -13.97 18.69 4.96
CA ALA A 70 -14.08 17.58 5.91
C ALA A 70 -14.35 16.25 5.19
N ASN A 71 -15.27 16.25 4.21
CA ASN A 71 -15.54 15.07 3.39
C ASN A 71 -14.33 14.66 2.56
N LEU A 72 -13.61 15.62 1.97
CA LEU A 72 -12.39 15.35 1.20
C LEU A 72 -11.27 14.75 2.06
N VAL A 73 -11.05 15.27 3.28
CA VAL A 73 -10.08 14.70 4.23
C VAL A 73 -10.52 13.31 4.68
N ASN A 74 -11.77 13.14 5.11
CA ASN A 74 -12.28 11.87 5.63
C ASN A 74 -12.33 10.76 4.58
N LYS A 75 -12.47 11.10 3.30
CA LYS A 75 -12.33 10.13 2.19
C LYS A 75 -10.91 9.56 2.08
N ARG A 76 -9.90 10.26 2.59
CA ARG A 76 -8.48 9.87 2.57
C ARG A 76 -8.02 9.23 3.88
N LEU A 77 -8.92 9.00 4.83
CA LEU A 77 -8.60 8.42 6.13
C LEU A 77 -9.38 7.12 6.36
N PRO A 78 -8.73 6.05 6.87
CA PRO A 78 -9.43 4.82 7.25
C PRO A 78 -10.47 5.06 8.35
N THR A 79 -10.15 5.94 9.30
CA THR A 79 -11.06 6.36 10.38
C THR A 79 -11.40 7.84 10.21
N PRO A 80 -12.68 8.18 10.00
CA PRO A 80 -13.10 9.58 9.88
C PRO A 80 -12.84 10.39 11.14
N ILE A 81 -12.35 11.60 10.96
CA ILE A 81 -12.12 12.58 12.02
C ILE A 81 -13.27 13.61 12.05
N ARG A 82 -13.54 14.16 13.24
CA ARG A 82 -14.64 15.12 13.45
C ARG A 82 -14.18 16.56 13.61
N ASN A 83 -12.90 16.77 13.88
CA ASN A 83 -12.31 18.07 14.15
C ASN A 83 -11.01 18.20 13.33
N PRO A 84 -10.68 19.39 12.80
CA PRO A 84 -9.44 19.62 12.07
C PRO A 84 -8.17 19.58 12.94
N GLY A 85 -8.28 19.27 14.24
CA GLY A 85 -7.14 19.14 15.14
C GLY A 85 -6.55 20.51 15.49
N PRO A 86 -5.24 20.73 15.31
CA PRO A 86 -4.60 22.02 15.55
C PRO A 86 -4.89 23.07 14.46
N PHE A 87 -5.47 22.67 13.33
CA PHE A 87 -5.74 23.56 12.20
C PHE A 87 -7.06 24.32 12.40
N GLY A 88 -7.10 25.56 11.91
CA GLY A 88 -8.30 26.41 12.03
C GLY A 88 -9.51 25.95 11.21
N SER A 89 -9.33 25.04 10.24
CA SER A 89 -10.39 24.49 9.40
C SER A 89 -9.94 23.20 8.69
N PHE A 90 -10.88 22.36 8.25
CA PHE A 90 -10.59 21.20 7.40
C PHE A 90 -9.96 21.60 6.07
N ARG A 91 -10.34 22.74 5.50
CA ARG A 91 -9.67 23.28 4.31
C ARG A 91 -8.19 23.52 4.56
N ARG A 92 -7.84 24.15 5.69
CA ARG A 92 -6.45 24.44 6.05
C ARG A 92 -5.66 23.15 6.31
N LEU A 93 -6.29 22.18 6.97
CA LEU A 93 -5.74 20.84 7.17
C LEU A 93 -5.47 20.14 5.83
N TYR A 94 -6.44 20.12 4.92
CA TYR A 94 -6.29 19.49 3.61
C TYR A 94 -5.08 20.06 2.86
N LEU A 95 -4.94 21.38 2.84
CA LEU A 95 -3.84 22.07 2.15
C LEU A 95 -2.47 21.84 2.82
N ALA A 96 -2.41 21.62 4.14
CA ALA A 96 -1.17 21.32 4.86
C ALA A 96 -0.45 20.06 4.34
N TYR A 97 -1.25 19.09 3.88
CA TYR A 97 -0.78 17.77 3.47
C TYR A 97 -0.98 17.45 2.01
N HIS A 98 -1.64 18.28 1.22
CA HIS A 98 -1.69 18.09 -0.22
C HIS A 98 -0.26 18.09 -0.82
N PRO A 99 0.12 17.12 -1.67
CA PRO A 99 -0.68 16.00 -2.22
C PRO A 99 -0.57 14.67 -1.43
N TYR A 100 0.11 14.64 -0.29
CA TYR A 100 0.50 13.45 0.49
C TYR A 100 -0.63 12.72 1.26
N TRP A 101 -1.90 13.06 1.04
CA TRP A 101 -3.02 12.38 1.69
C TRP A 101 -3.16 10.89 1.32
N PHE A 102 -2.56 10.47 0.20
CA PHE A 102 -2.51 9.06 -0.18
C PHE A 102 -1.74 8.21 0.85
N ILE A 103 -0.80 8.80 1.59
CA ILE A 103 0.02 8.08 2.56
C ILE A 103 -0.82 7.47 3.69
N PRO A 104 -1.59 8.26 4.48
CA PRO A 104 -2.46 7.70 5.51
C PRO A 104 -3.67 6.94 4.93
N GLN A 105 -4.07 7.20 3.68
CA GLN A 105 -5.17 6.48 3.03
C GLN A 105 -4.87 4.99 2.85
N HIS A 106 -3.65 4.67 2.43
CA HIS A 106 -3.26 3.30 2.12
C HIS A 106 -2.76 2.50 3.32
N THR A 107 -2.52 3.15 4.46
CA THR A 107 -2.12 2.57 5.77
C THR A 107 -0.85 1.72 5.77
N ILE A 108 -0.82 0.58 5.07
CA ILE A 108 0.32 -0.34 5.00
C ILE A 108 1.23 0.03 3.83
N TRP A 109 2.51 0.14 4.11
CA TRP A 109 3.54 0.38 3.12
C TRP A 109 4.72 -0.56 3.33
N PHE A 110 5.27 -1.09 2.26
CA PHE A 110 6.48 -1.91 2.28
C PHE A 110 7.55 -1.34 1.37
N ALA A 111 8.81 -1.65 1.68
CA ALA A 111 9.94 -0.88 1.17
C ALA A 111 11.03 -1.74 0.52
N ASP A 112 11.77 -1.14 -0.40
CA ASP A 112 12.79 -1.82 -1.20
C ASP A 112 14.19 -1.87 -0.55
N ASN A 113 14.28 -1.88 0.79
CA ASN A 113 15.55 -2.07 1.52
C ASN A 113 16.24 -3.36 1.08
N GLU A 114 17.50 -3.25 0.66
CA GLU A 114 18.25 -4.39 0.11
C GLU A 114 18.22 -5.61 1.04
N ASN A 115 17.84 -6.75 0.47
CA ASN A 115 17.56 -8.06 1.08
C ASN A 115 16.45 -8.09 2.16
N THR A 116 16.44 -7.11 3.06
CA THR A 116 15.69 -7.12 4.31
C THR A 116 14.28 -6.58 4.21
N GLY A 117 14.05 -5.59 3.35
CA GLY A 117 12.76 -4.93 3.25
C GLY A 117 12.42 -4.12 4.50
N MET A 118 11.24 -3.53 4.49
CA MET A 118 10.67 -2.85 5.65
C MET A 118 9.16 -2.81 5.49
N LEU A 119 8.43 -2.94 6.59
CA LEU A 119 6.98 -2.81 6.64
C LEU A 119 6.65 -1.68 7.62
N ILE A 120 5.79 -0.75 7.21
CA ILE A 120 5.34 0.35 8.06
C ILE A 120 3.82 0.49 8.04
N ILE A 121 3.30 1.10 9.10
CA ILE A 121 1.96 1.67 9.14
C ILE A 121 2.08 3.19 9.13
N ALA A 122 1.44 3.83 8.16
CA ALA A 122 1.30 5.27 8.09
C ALA A 122 -0.11 5.69 8.49
N ARG A 123 -0.23 6.67 9.39
CA ARG A 123 -1.50 7.18 9.90
C ARG A 123 -1.45 8.69 10.12
N TYR A 124 -2.63 9.31 10.12
CA TYR A 124 -2.81 10.69 10.55
C TYR A 124 -3.22 10.71 12.02
N ASP A 125 -2.53 11.49 12.83
CA ASP A 125 -2.90 11.80 14.22
C ASP A 125 -3.60 13.17 14.24
N ASP A 126 -4.90 13.16 14.53
CA ASP A 126 -5.76 14.35 14.55
C ASP A 126 -5.50 15.24 15.77
N ARG A 127 -5.02 14.68 16.88
CA ARG A 127 -4.68 15.45 18.09
C ARG A 127 -3.43 16.29 17.87
N ARG A 128 -2.44 15.74 17.19
CA ARG A 128 -1.15 16.39 16.91
C ARG A 128 -1.13 17.09 15.55
N GLY A 129 -2.06 16.79 14.66
CA GLY A 129 -2.06 17.24 13.28
C GLY A 129 -0.76 16.85 12.59
N VAL A 130 -0.49 15.54 12.49
CA VAL A 130 0.73 15.01 11.86
C VAL A 130 0.42 13.72 11.09
N ILE A 131 1.06 13.52 9.94
CA ILE A 131 1.10 12.21 9.26
C ILE A 131 2.41 11.53 9.65
N GLU A 132 2.33 10.39 10.33
CA GLU A 132 3.50 9.63 10.78
C GLU A 132 3.47 8.20 10.23
N GLY A 133 4.65 7.66 9.94
CA GLY A 133 4.86 6.29 9.47
C GLY A 133 5.81 5.54 10.40
N TYR A 134 5.35 4.42 10.95
CA TYR A 134 6.04 3.64 11.97
C TYR A 134 6.40 2.25 11.47
N PRO A 135 7.65 1.80 11.66
CA PRO A 135 8.03 0.41 11.42
C PRO A 135 7.20 -0.57 12.24
N ILE A 136 6.77 -1.65 11.59
CA ILE A 136 6.22 -2.84 12.25
C ILE A 136 7.39 -3.73 12.65
N ILE A 137 7.50 -4.03 13.94
CA ILE A 137 8.56 -4.86 14.52
C ILE A 137 7.92 -6.11 15.12
N ALA A 138 8.61 -7.24 14.99
CA ALA A 138 8.26 -8.48 15.66
C ALA A 138 9.42 -8.92 16.55
N GLU A 139 9.12 -9.11 17.84
CA GLU A 139 10.05 -9.71 18.78
C GLU A 139 9.72 -11.18 18.95
N ARG A 140 10.72 -12.06 18.80
CA ARG A 140 10.54 -13.52 18.91
C ARG A 140 10.04 -13.98 20.28
N GLY A 141 10.39 -13.26 21.35
CA GLY A 141 10.27 -13.75 22.72
C GLY A 141 11.31 -14.84 23.06
N THR A 142 11.15 -15.49 24.21
CA THR A 142 12.02 -16.59 24.64
C THR A 142 11.50 -17.91 24.07
N PRO A 143 12.27 -18.60 23.21
CA PRO A 143 11.82 -19.86 22.63
C PRO A 143 11.81 -20.98 23.67
N GLN A 144 10.74 -21.77 23.67
CA GLN A 144 10.68 -23.08 24.32
C GLN A 144 10.96 -24.14 23.26
N PHE A 145 11.70 -25.17 23.64
CA PHE A 145 12.04 -26.27 22.76
C PHE A 145 11.29 -27.52 23.20
N GLN A 146 10.69 -28.20 22.23
CA GLN A 146 10.08 -29.50 22.44
C GLN A 146 10.51 -30.46 21.34
N ILE A 147 10.62 -31.73 21.69
CA ILE A 147 10.93 -32.81 20.75
C ILE A 147 9.60 -33.35 20.22
N TRP A 148 9.53 -33.61 18.92
CA TRP A 148 8.36 -34.25 18.34
C TRP A 148 8.36 -35.76 18.65
N ALA A 149 7.32 -36.25 19.32
CA ALA A 149 7.28 -37.63 19.82
C ALA A 149 7.51 -38.70 18.74
N SER A 150 6.90 -38.56 17.55
CA SER A 150 7.09 -39.49 16.41
C SER A 150 8.39 -39.28 15.66
N HIS A 151 9.02 -38.11 15.78
CA HIS A 151 10.23 -37.74 15.06
C HIS A 151 11.23 -37.11 16.04
N PRO A 152 11.90 -37.91 16.90
CA PRO A 152 12.76 -37.39 17.97
C PRO A 152 13.96 -36.57 17.48
N GLU A 153 14.30 -36.71 16.20
CA GLU A 153 15.31 -35.92 15.49
C GLU A 153 14.84 -34.49 15.17
N VAL A 154 13.53 -34.22 15.26
CA VAL A 154 12.94 -32.93 14.92
C VAL A 154 12.81 -32.04 16.15
N ILE A 155 13.40 -30.85 16.04
CA ILE A 155 13.31 -29.82 17.06
C ILE A 155 12.18 -28.87 16.69
N ILE A 156 11.21 -28.74 17.60
CA ILE A 156 10.13 -27.76 17.50
C ILE A 156 10.46 -26.60 18.42
N GLN A 157 10.61 -25.41 17.85
CA GLN A 157 10.80 -24.18 18.58
C GLN A 157 9.46 -23.45 18.69
N SER A 158 8.97 -23.19 19.91
CA SER A 158 7.74 -22.43 20.12
C SER A 158 7.89 -21.00 19.58
N PHE A 159 6.80 -20.43 19.07
CA PHE A 159 6.82 -19.08 18.52
C PHE A 159 5.56 -18.29 18.89
N GLU A 160 5.74 -17.33 19.80
CA GLU A 160 4.71 -16.37 20.23
C GLU A 160 5.26 -14.95 20.07
N PRO A 161 5.32 -14.43 18.83
CA PRO A 161 5.91 -13.14 18.55
C PRO A 161 5.07 -12.00 19.13
N ASN A 162 5.75 -10.99 19.68
CA ASN A 162 5.14 -9.71 20.01
C ASN A 162 5.29 -8.75 18.83
N VAL A 163 4.21 -8.55 18.07
CA VAL A 163 4.18 -7.64 16.93
C VAL A 163 3.63 -6.28 17.36
N HIS A 164 4.41 -5.22 17.16
CA HIS A 164 4.05 -3.86 17.57
C HIS A 164 4.66 -2.79 16.67
N LEU A 165 4.15 -1.55 16.78
CA LEU A 165 4.71 -0.39 16.10
C LEU A 165 5.86 0.21 16.92
N LYS A 166 6.95 0.56 16.24
CA LYS A 166 8.07 1.29 16.87
C LYS A 166 7.77 2.78 16.97
N LEU A 167 6.94 3.16 17.95
CA LEU A 167 6.39 4.52 18.09
C LEU A 167 7.42 5.59 18.47
N ASP A 168 8.54 5.20 19.10
CA ASP A 168 9.61 6.12 19.48
C ASP A 168 10.41 6.64 18.28
N ARG A 169 10.37 5.93 17.15
CA ARG A 169 11.14 6.25 15.94
C ARG A 169 10.29 6.13 14.69
N PRO A 170 9.40 7.11 14.41
CA PRO A 170 8.79 7.21 13.10
C PRO A 170 9.88 7.34 12.04
N ILE A 171 9.67 6.79 10.84
CA ILE A 171 10.56 7.00 9.69
C ILE A 171 10.02 8.08 8.75
N LEU A 172 8.72 8.35 8.85
CA LEU A 172 8.01 9.40 8.14
C LEU A 172 7.34 10.28 9.19
N SER A 173 7.50 11.60 9.10
CA SER A 173 6.85 12.56 10.00
C SER A 173 6.59 13.87 9.25
N LEU A 174 5.42 13.99 8.63
CA LEU A 174 4.98 15.21 7.96
C LEU A 174 4.27 16.12 8.95
N ARG A 175 4.94 17.20 9.34
CA ARG A 175 4.39 18.27 10.17
C ARG A 175 4.15 19.52 9.33
N ASP A 176 3.12 20.27 9.72
CA ASP A 176 2.98 21.67 9.32
C ASP A 176 3.71 22.53 10.35
N PRO A 177 4.65 23.41 9.95
CA PRO A 177 5.41 24.23 10.89
C PRO A 177 4.56 25.30 11.58
N ASP A 178 3.44 25.72 10.97
CA ASP A 178 2.54 26.72 11.51
C ASP A 178 1.07 26.35 11.20
N PRO A 179 0.50 25.39 11.97
CA PRO A 179 -0.87 24.94 11.76
C PRO A 179 -1.91 26.02 12.07
N PHE A 180 -1.54 27.07 12.82
CA PHE A 180 -2.42 28.18 13.19
C PHE A 180 -2.46 29.27 12.11
N SER A 181 -1.48 29.31 11.20
CA SER A 181 -1.52 30.20 10.04
C SER A 181 -2.72 29.92 9.15
N GLN A 182 -3.29 30.99 8.58
CA GLN A 182 -4.36 30.90 7.58
C GLN A 182 -3.85 30.35 6.24
N THR A 183 -2.54 30.40 5.99
CA THR A 183 -1.91 29.90 4.76
C THR A 183 -1.09 28.65 5.05
N ALA A 184 -1.22 27.64 4.19
CA ALA A 184 -0.31 26.50 4.18
C ALA A 184 1.02 26.89 3.54
N SER A 185 2.13 26.39 4.07
CA SER A 185 3.47 26.60 3.52
C SER A 185 3.67 25.89 2.16
N THR A 186 2.90 24.84 1.89
CA THR A 186 2.92 24.01 0.67
C THR A 186 2.24 24.65 -0.56
N GLN A 187 2.21 25.98 -0.68
CA GLN A 187 1.54 26.68 -1.78
C GLN A 187 2.28 26.64 -3.14
N SER A 188 3.44 25.98 -3.27
CA SER A 188 4.03 25.76 -4.59
C SER A 188 3.19 24.72 -5.34
N SER A 189 2.59 25.14 -6.46
CA SER A 189 1.66 24.36 -7.29
C SER A 189 2.22 23.03 -7.85
N PHE A 190 3.50 22.75 -7.63
CA PHE A 190 4.17 21.55 -8.04
C PHE A 190 5.06 21.01 -6.90
N PRO A 191 5.02 19.69 -6.63
CA PRO A 191 6.02 19.03 -5.80
C PRO A 191 7.33 18.92 -6.59
N THR A 192 7.95 20.06 -6.88
CA THR A 192 9.27 20.13 -7.53
C THR A 192 10.39 19.89 -6.52
N GLU A 193 10.11 20.10 -5.24
CA GLU A 193 11.08 19.99 -4.14
C GLU A 193 10.68 18.86 -3.18
N GLU A 194 11.71 18.16 -2.66
CA GLU A 194 11.50 17.12 -1.66
C GLU A 194 11.01 17.73 -0.35
N ARG A 195 10.03 17.10 0.31
CA ARG A 195 9.54 17.58 1.59
C ARG A 195 10.47 17.11 2.71
N HIS A 196 11.24 18.04 3.28
CA HIS A 196 12.12 17.77 4.41
C HIS A 196 11.32 17.46 5.68
N MET A 197 11.79 16.46 6.42
CA MET A 197 11.21 16.00 7.68
C MET A 197 12.31 15.98 8.75
N SER A 198 12.11 16.80 9.78
CA SER A 198 12.93 16.73 10.99
C SER A 198 12.52 15.50 11.79
N MET A 199 13.49 14.61 12.05
CA MET A 199 13.28 13.35 12.76
C MET A 199 13.62 13.55 14.24
N ALA A 200 12.76 13.07 15.14
CA ALA A 200 12.87 13.36 16.58
C ALA A 200 13.95 12.56 17.33
N ALA A 201 14.85 11.84 16.65
CA ALA A 201 15.67 10.82 17.33
C ALA A 201 17.09 10.56 16.78
N ASP A 202 17.63 11.38 15.86
CA ASP A 202 19.01 11.20 15.44
C ASP A 202 19.76 12.54 15.46
N ALA A 203 21.08 12.47 15.62
CA ALA A 203 22.04 13.57 15.70
C ALA A 203 21.64 14.83 14.90
N PRO A 204 22.04 16.06 15.32
CA PRO A 204 21.65 17.35 14.71
C PRO A 204 21.84 17.51 13.18
N ASN A 205 22.37 16.48 12.51
CA ASN A 205 22.77 16.42 11.12
C ASN A 205 22.10 15.28 10.31
N ILE A 206 21.07 14.60 10.83
CA ILE A 206 20.33 13.55 10.10
C ILE A 206 18.88 13.96 9.91
N TYR A 207 18.41 13.95 8.67
CA TYR A 207 17.01 14.22 8.32
C TYR A 207 16.54 13.31 7.20
N ASN A 208 15.22 13.15 7.10
CA ASN A 208 14.60 12.43 6.00
C ASN A 208 13.95 13.42 5.03
N SER A 209 13.94 13.11 3.74
CA SER A 209 13.16 13.84 2.75
C SER A 209 12.22 12.89 2.02
N LEU A 210 11.01 13.38 1.77
CA LEU A 210 9.96 12.66 1.04
C LEU A 210 9.89 13.18 -0.39
N SER A 211 9.92 12.27 -1.35
CA SER A 211 9.71 12.57 -2.77
C SER A 211 8.59 11.72 -3.34
N VAL A 212 7.75 12.32 -4.18
CA VAL A 212 6.72 11.63 -4.95
C VAL A 212 7.33 10.86 -6.11
N CYS A 213 6.61 9.88 -6.65
CA CYS A 213 7.07 9.05 -7.76
C CYS A 213 6.06 9.08 -8.91
N ALA A 214 6.58 8.91 -10.13
CA ALA A 214 5.77 8.57 -11.28
C ALA A 214 5.71 7.05 -11.45
N GLU A 215 4.57 6.56 -11.92
CA GLU A 215 4.40 5.15 -12.28
C GLU A 215 5.21 4.82 -13.53
N PHE A 216 5.76 3.61 -13.56
CA PHE A 216 6.47 3.10 -14.71
C PHE A 216 5.51 2.94 -15.89
N CYS A 217 5.78 3.67 -16.98
CA CYS A 217 5.04 3.52 -18.22
C CYS A 217 5.67 2.40 -19.06
N SER A 218 4.86 1.41 -19.46
CA SER A 218 5.27 0.29 -20.33
C SER A 218 5.76 0.68 -21.73
N ARG A 219 5.78 1.98 -22.06
CA ARG A 219 6.31 2.54 -23.31
C ARG A 219 7.85 2.67 -23.33
N VAL A 220 8.51 2.39 -22.21
CA VAL A 220 9.98 2.41 -22.08
C VAL A 220 10.56 1.04 -22.48
N PRO A 221 11.76 0.96 -23.10
CA PRO A 221 12.40 -0.30 -23.46
C PRO A 221 12.51 -1.29 -22.29
N TRP A 222 12.58 -2.58 -22.62
CA TRP A 222 12.69 -3.73 -21.71
C TRP A 222 13.52 -3.41 -20.45
N VAL A 223 12.87 -3.39 -19.30
CA VAL A 223 13.50 -3.29 -17.98
C VAL A 223 13.64 -4.69 -17.41
N ASP A 224 14.81 -5.00 -16.84
CA ASP A 224 15.02 -6.26 -16.12
C ASP A 224 13.98 -6.36 -14.98
N PRO A 225 13.18 -7.45 -14.92
CA PRO A 225 12.22 -7.67 -13.85
C PRO A 225 12.81 -7.56 -12.43
N SER A 226 14.11 -7.82 -12.26
CA SER A 226 14.83 -7.67 -10.98
C SER A 226 14.93 -6.21 -10.49
N LEU A 227 14.76 -5.25 -11.40
CA LEU A 227 14.80 -3.81 -11.12
C LEU A 227 13.40 -3.21 -10.91
N LEU A 228 12.34 -3.98 -11.10
CA LEU A 228 10.97 -3.51 -10.88
C LEU A 228 10.62 -3.51 -9.38
N TRP A 229 9.85 -2.51 -8.98
CA TRP A 229 9.31 -2.37 -7.64
C TRP A 229 7.83 -1.97 -7.67
N PRO A 230 6.92 -2.66 -6.97
CA PRO A 230 7.13 -3.94 -6.28
C PRO A 230 7.69 -5.04 -7.20
N PRO A 231 8.35 -6.07 -6.64
CA PRO A 231 8.79 -7.21 -7.44
C PRO A 231 7.56 -7.92 -8.04
N PRO A 232 7.68 -8.55 -9.23
CA PRO A 232 6.56 -9.20 -9.91
C PRO A 232 5.87 -10.32 -9.12
N THR A 233 6.54 -10.86 -8.11
CA THR A 233 6.02 -11.86 -7.17
C THR A 233 4.98 -11.29 -6.21
N ILE A 234 4.93 -9.97 -6.01
CA ILE A 234 3.92 -9.29 -5.21
C ILE A 234 2.94 -8.62 -6.17
N PRO A 235 1.66 -9.03 -6.21
CA PRO A 235 0.65 -8.37 -7.02
C PRO A 235 0.55 -6.89 -6.68
N ALA A 236 0.65 -6.02 -7.68
CA ALA A 236 0.61 -4.57 -7.50
C ALA A 236 -0.07 -3.88 -8.69
N ASN A 237 -0.79 -2.80 -8.41
CA ASN A 237 -1.48 -2.00 -9.44
C ASN A 237 -0.56 -0.98 -10.10
N ALA A 238 0.56 -0.65 -9.46
CA ALA A 238 1.57 0.27 -9.98
C ALA A 238 2.97 -0.29 -9.72
N HIS A 239 3.86 -0.11 -10.69
CA HIS A 239 5.27 -0.42 -10.57
C HIS A 239 6.12 0.82 -10.85
N THR A 240 7.34 0.82 -10.35
CA THR A 240 8.40 1.80 -10.66
C THR A 240 9.73 1.07 -10.80
N VAL A 241 10.76 1.77 -11.26
CA VAL A 241 12.14 1.24 -11.26
C VAL A 241 12.79 1.54 -9.92
N ARG A 242 13.45 0.54 -9.35
CA ARG A 242 14.20 0.66 -8.10
C ARG A 242 15.27 1.74 -8.19
N ALA A 243 15.34 2.56 -7.14
CA ALA A 243 16.35 3.59 -6.98
C ALA A 243 17.66 2.99 -6.42
N LEU A 244 18.28 2.05 -7.15
CA LEU A 244 19.54 1.39 -6.73
C LEU A 244 20.70 2.37 -6.49
N ARG A 245 20.61 3.54 -7.13
CA ARG A 245 21.42 4.73 -6.86
C ARG A 245 20.47 5.87 -6.53
N ILE A 246 20.93 6.85 -5.77
CA ILE A 246 20.11 8.03 -5.49
C ILE A 246 19.82 8.75 -6.82
N PRO A 247 18.57 8.74 -7.28
CA PRO A 247 18.22 9.38 -8.53
C PRO A 247 18.17 10.89 -8.32
N PRO A 248 18.28 11.71 -9.37
CA PRO A 248 17.86 13.10 -9.28
C PRO A 248 16.40 13.18 -8.82
N THR A 249 16.02 14.28 -8.17
CA THR A 249 14.62 14.50 -7.77
C THR A 249 13.75 14.46 -9.02
N ALA A 250 12.69 13.63 -9.00
CA ALA A 250 11.78 13.54 -10.13
C ALA A 250 11.02 14.86 -10.25
N ILE A 251 11.21 15.57 -11.36
CA ILE A 251 10.40 16.73 -11.70
C ILE A 251 9.16 16.20 -12.41
N LEU A 252 8.05 16.14 -11.69
CA LEU A 252 6.76 15.83 -12.32
C LEU A 252 6.34 17.03 -13.17
N SER A 253 6.00 16.77 -14.42
CA SER A 253 5.54 17.81 -15.35
C SER A 253 4.05 18.11 -15.14
N HIS A 254 3.29 17.08 -14.75
CA HIS A 254 1.86 17.18 -14.49
C HIS A 254 1.48 16.47 -13.18
N SER A 255 0.50 17.02 -12.45
CA SER A 255 -0.02 16.40 -11.22
C SER A 255 -0.65 15.02 -11.46
N SER A 256 -1.13 14.76 -12.67
CA SER A 256 -1.64 13.46 -13.10
C SER A 256 -0.58 12.36 -13.19
N GLU A 257 0.71 12.72 -13.16
CA GLU A 257 1.81 11.75 -13.18
C GLU A 257 2.15 11.24 -11.78
N LEU A 258 1.62 11.87 -10.72
CA LEU A 258 1.87 11.49 -9.34
C LEU A 258 1.21 10.14 -9.04
N SER A 259 2.03 9.17 -8.62
CA SER A 259 1.51 7.92 -8.06
C SER A 259 1.06 8.13 -6.62
N GLU A 260 -0.18 7.74 -6.33
CA GLU A 260 -0.69 7.64 -4.97
C GLU A 260 -0.33 6.29 -4.31
N LEU A 261 0.30 5.38 -5.06
CA LEU A 261 0.64 4.02 -4.61
C LEU A 261 2.14 3.83 -4.32
N ILE A 262 2.97 4.81 -4.66
CA ILE A 262 4.42 4.73 -4.58
C ILE A 262 5.00 6.07 -4.11
N PHE A 263 5.92 6.03 -3.15
CA PHE A 263 6.72 7.19 -2.76
C PHE A 263 8.17 6.79 -2.45
N ARG A 264 9.06 7.77 -2.33
CA ARG A 264 10.46 7.56 -1.95
C ARG A 264 10.84 8.36 -0.72
N LEU A 265 11.59 7.73 0.16
CA LEU A 265 12.19 8.32 1.34
C LEU A 265 13.71 8.35 1.18
N ARG A 266 14.34 9.51 1.35
CA ARG A 266 15.79 9.64 1.36
C ARG A 266 16.27 10.01 2.76
N ARG A 267 17.37 9.40 3.19
CA ARG A 267 18.04 9.75 4.43
C ARG A 267 19.33 10.49 4.13
N TRP A 268 19.49 11.65 4.77
CA TRP A 268 20.62 12.54 4.62
C TRP A 268 21.47 12.54 5.88
N ALA A 269 22.79 12.68 5.71
CA ALA A 269 23.72 12.87 6.81
C ALA A 269 24.68 14.02 6.46
N ALA A 270 24.87 14.95 7.41
CA ALA A 270 25.77 16.11 7.36
C ALA A 270 25.51 17.10 6.19
N PRO A 271 25.13 18.36 6.48
CA PRO A 271 24.96 19.39 5.46
C PRO A 271 26.20 19.65 4.60
N GLU A 272 27.40 19.37 5.11
CA GLU A 272 28.68 19.68 4.48
C GLU A 272 29.00 18.80 3.26
N LEU A 273 28.41 17.60 3.19
CA LEU A 273 28.65 16.65 2.10
C LEU A 273 27.47 16.52 1.14
N MET A 274 26.24 16.93 1.52
CA MET A 274 25.03 16.85 0.68
C MET A 274 24.88 15.50 -0.07
N LEU A 275 25.39 14.42 0.51
CA LEU A 275 25.32 13.09 -0.09
C LEU A 275 24.23 12.30 0.63
N PRO A 276 23.16 11.90 -0.08
CA PRO A 276 22.18 11.00 0.49
C PRO A 276 22.84 9.66 0.76
N GLN A 277 22.58 9.07 1.93
CA GLN A 277 23.18 7.79 2.29
C GLN A 277 22.36 6.63 1.72
N VAL A 278 21.04 6.77 1.72
CA VAL A 278 20.11 5.73 1.29
C VAL A 278 18.86 6.38 0.69
N CYS A 279 18.39 5.86 -0.44
CA CYS A 279 17.07 6.13 -1.00
C CYS A 279 16.27 4.83 -0.95
N VAL A 280 15.09 4.86 -0.35
CA VAL A 280 14.19 3.71 -0.25
C VAL A 280 12.88 4.05 -0.96
N THR A 281 12.39 3.13 -1.77
CA THR A 281 11.11 3.22 -2.46
C THR A 281 10.08 2.40 -1.70
N PHE A 282 8.95 3.01 -1.39
CA PHE A 282 7.80 2.40 -0.75
C PHE A 282 6.69 2.17 -1.75
N SER A 283 5.99 1.06 -1.58
CA SER A 283 4.73 0.77 -2.26
C SER A 283 3.71 0.28 -1.25
N THR A 284 2.43 0.47 -1.56
CA THR A 284 1.35 -0.06 -0.74
C THR A 284 0.90 -1.44 -1.22
N LEU A 285 0.25 -2.19 -0.33
CA LEU A 285 -0.46 -3.43 -0.64
C LEU A 285 -1.96 -3.11 -0.78
N ASP A 286 -2.59 -3.69 -1.81
CA ASP A 286 -4.05 -3.66 -1.90
C ASP A 286 -4.66 -4.42 -0.70
N PRO A 287 -5.63 -3.84 0.04
CA PRO A 287 -6.33 -4.52 1.14
C PRO A 287 -6.84 -5.91 0.80
N VAL A 288 -7.23 -6.16 -0.46
CA VAL A 288 -7.69 -7.49 -0.88
C VAL A 288 -6.63 -8.57 -0.69
N LEU A 289 -5.34 -8.22 -0.78
CA LEU A 289 -4.23 -9.17 -0.70
C LEU A 289 -3.93 -9.64 0.72
N TYR A 290 -4.31 -8.86 1.73
CA TYR A 290 -4.01 -9.18 3.13
C TYR A 290 -5.24 -9.30 4.03
N THR A 291 -6.44 -9.14 3.49
CA THR A 291 -7.70 -9.36 4.21
C THR A 291 -8.19 -10.80 3.99
N PRO A 292 -8.22 -11.65 5.03
CA PRO A 292 -8.73 -13.01 4.88
C PRO A 292 -10.25 -13.01 4.63
N THR A 293 -10.72 -13.97 3.85
CA THR A 293 -12.15 -14.25 3.64
C THR A 293 -12.48 -15.68 4.03
N ALA A 294 -13.76 -16.07 4.02
CA ALA A 294 -14.15 -17.46 4.26
C ALA A 294 -13.55 -18.41 3.20
N GLU A 295 -13.43 -17.94 1.96
CA GLU A 295 -12.87 -18.68 0.83
C GLU A 295 -11.35 -18.64 0.79
N LYS A 296 -10.74 -17.62 1.41
CA LYS A 296 -9.29 -17.41 1.49
C LYS A 296 -8.84 -17.21 2.93
N PRO A 297 -9.04 -18.21 3.82
CA PRO A 297 -8.81 -18.05 5.25
C PRO A 297 -7.34 -17.91 5.61
N TYR A 298 -6.40 -18.28 4.74
CA TYR A 298 -4.95 -18.14 4.98
C TYR A 298 -4.35 -16.88 4.36
N GLN A 299 -5.10 -16.17 3.52
CA GLN A 299 -4.65 -14.93 2.87
C GLN A 299 -4.40 -13.84 3.91
N GLY A 300 -3.22 -13.22 3.90
CA GLY A 300 -2.86 -12.24 4.93
C GLY A 300 -1.39 -11.86 5.00
N ILE A 301 -1.10 -10.93 5.89
CA ILE A 301 0.26 -10.70 6.37
C ILE A 301 0.52 -11.62 7.56
N TRP A 302 1.64 -12.33 7.51
CA TRP A 302 2.08 -13.27 8.53
C TRP A 302 3.46 -12.90 9.02
N VAL A 303 3.80 -13.33 10.23
CA VAL A 303 5.15 -13.27 10.77
C VAL A 303 5.63 -14.70 11.03
N GLY A 304 6.88 -15.00 10.67
CA GLY A 304 7.52 -16.30 10.89
C GLY A 304 8.87 -16.19 11.57
N ASP A 305 9.30 -17.28 12.18
CA ASP A 305 10.64 -17.40 12.77
C ASP A 305 11.64 -18.06 11.79
N TYR A 306 12.69 -17.31 11.46
CA TYR A 306 13.80 -17.74 10.60
C TYR A 306 15.12 -17.91 11.38
N SER A 307 15.02 -18.33 12.64
CA SER A 307 16.14 -18.83 13.46
C SER A 307 17.29 -17.83 13.64
N ALA A 308 18.40 -17.93 12.93
CA ALA A 308 19.50 -16.97 13.07
C ALA A 308 19.16 -15.59 12.48
N HIS A 309 18.19 -15.52 11.56
CA HIS A 309 17.83 -14.30 10.83
C HIS A 309 16.77 -13.45 11.55
N GLY A 310 16.09 -14.00 12.55
CA GLY A 310 15.08 -13.28 13.33
C GLY A 310 13.66 -13.55 12.86
N CYS A 311 12.77 -12.60 13.14
CA CYS A 311 11.39 -12.63 12.69
C CYS A 311 11.26 -11.93 11.34
N GLU A 312 10.46 -12.50 10.45
CA GLU A 312 10.22 -11.93 9.13
C GLU A 312 8.73 -11.93 8.79
N PHE A 313 8.32 -10.90 8.06
CA PHE A 313 6.96 -10.72 7.56
C PHE A 313 6.79 -11.29 6.16
N LEU A 314 5.70 -12.02 5.97
CA LEU A 314 5.32 -12.65 4.72
C LEU A 314 3.96 -12.13 4.28
N LEU A 315 3.77 -11.97 2.98
CA LEU A 315 2.47 -11.90 2.34
C LEU A 315 2.09 -13.31 1.89
N VAL A 316 1.09 -13.89 2.54
CA VAL A 316 0.54 -15.19 2.15
C VAL A 316 -0.64 -14.96 1.21
N LEU A 317 -0.50 -15.45 -0.01
CA LEU A 317 -1.49 -15.37 -1.08
C LEU A 317 -2.17 -16.72 -1.23
N GLN A 318 -3.50 -16.71 -1.22
CA GLN A 318 -4.33 -17.89 -1.47
C GLN A 318 -5.07 -17.69 -2.79
N GLU A 319 -4.58 -18.34 -3.85
CA GLU A 319 -5.20 -18.19 -5.17
C GLU A 319 -6.38 -19.15 -5.33
N GLU A 320 -7.33 -18.76 -6.16
CA GLU A 320 -8.39 -19.68 -6.56
C GLU A 320 -7.84 -20.66 -7.59
N THR A 321 -8.21 -21.94 -7.45
CA THR A 321 -8.00 -22.88 -8.53
C THR A 321 -8.94 -22.52 -9.67
N THR A 322 -8.49 -21.69 -10.62
CA THR A 322 -9.15 -21.63 -11.91
C THR A 322 -8.94 -22.99 -12.55
N VAL A 323 -9.95 -23.86 -12.47
CA VAL A 323 -10.01 -25.04 -13.32
C VAL A 323 -10.17 -24.48 -14.73
N GLN A 324 -9.05 -24.19 -15.40
CA GLN A 324 -9.06 -24.07 -16.84
C GLN A 324 -9.51 -25.44 -17.34
N ALA A 325 -10.78 -25.53 -17.71
CA ALA A 325 -11.30 -26.62 -18.49
C ALA A 325 -10.48 -26.67 -19.77
N ARG A 326 -9.40 -27.46 -19.77
CA ARG A 326 -8.85 -28.01 -21.00
C ARG A 326 -9.96 -28.87 -21.58
N GLY A 327 -10.73 -28.26 -22.48
CA GLY A 327 -11.66 -28.96 -23.33
C GLY A 327 -10.89 -29.86 -24.27
N ASP A 328 -10.49 -31.03 -23.79
CA ASP A 328 -10.28 -32.17 -24.67
C ASP A 328 -11.60 -32.91 -24.77
N ARG A 329 -12.31 -32.59 -25.86
CA ARG A 329 -13.36 -33.45 -26.39
C ARG A 329 -12.71 -34.78 -26.74
N ASN A 330 -13.07 -35.84 -26.03
CA ASN A 330 -13.35 -37.15 -26.62
C ASN A 330 -14.17 -37.98 -25.61
N GLU A 331 -15.42 -38.24 -25.99
CA GLU A 331 -16.30 -39.26 -25.42
C GLU A 331 -15.60 -40.62 -25.45
N SER A 332 -15.74 -41.54 -24.48
CA SER A 332 -16.94 -42.36 -24.30
C SER A 332 -16.80 -43.34 -23.10
N GLN A 333 -17.95 -43.73 -22.55
CA GLN A 333 -18.28 -44.96 -21.78
C GLN A 333 -18.33 -44.93 -20.24
N ILE A 334 -19.53 -44.56 -19.76
CA ILE A 334 -20.39 -45.20 -18.73
C ILE A 334 -19.74 -46.25 -17.81
N THR A 335 -19.78 -46.00 -16.49
CA THR A 335 -20.31 -46.96 -15.49
C THR A 335 -20.68 -46.23 -14.19
N ASP A 336 -21.78 -46.69 -13.62
CA ASP A 336 -22.48 -46.14 -12.46
C ASP A 336 -21.65 -46.16 -11.17
N ALA A 337 -21.52 -45.00 -10.54
CA ALA A 337 -21.24 -44.84 -9.12
C ALA A 337 -21.79 -43.48 -8.66
N GLN A 338 -23.11 -43.33 -8.76
CA GLN A 338 -23.84 -42.32 -8.00
C GLN A 338 -23.84 -42.80 -6.54
N ASP A 339 -22.89 -42.33 -5.71
CA ASP A 339 -23.01 -42.32 -4.23
C ASP A 339 -21.84 -41.68 -3.44
N GLU A 340 -20.97 -40.84 -4.02
CA GLU A 340 -19.88 -40.18 -3.23
C GLU A 340 -19.77 -38.64 -3.34
N VAL A 341 -20.62 -37.95 -4.11
CA VAL A 341 -20.35 -36.53 -4.45
C VAL A 341 -21.03 -35.50 -3.54
N GLU A 342 -21.94 -35.88 -2.63
CA GLU A 342 -22.78 -34.90 -1.92
C GLU A 342 -22.41 -34.59 -0.46
N HIS A 343 -21.39 -35.22 0.13
CA HIS A 343 -21.00 -34.96 1.53
C HIS A 343 -19.78 -34.06 1.75
N ASP A 344 -19.08 -33.61 0.70
CA ASP A 344 -17.82 -32.86 0.83
C ASP A 344 -17.97 -31.32 0.75
N ASN A 345 -19.17 -30.81 0.46
CA ASN A 345 -19.34 -29.43 -0.02
C ASN A 345 -19.38 -28.33 1.06
N GLN A 346 -19.42 -28.66 2.35
CA GLN A 346 -19.47 -27.67 3.43
C GLN A 346 -18.21 -27.63 4.32
N GLN A 347 -17.41 -28.70 4.37
CA GLN A 347 -16.12 -28.71 5.09
C GLN A 347 -14.93 -28.20 4.23
N ALA A 348 -15.11 -28.07 2.91
CA ALA A 348 -14.05 -27.70 1.96
C ALA A 348 -13.92 -26.19 1.64
N ILE A 349 -14.77 -25.33 2.22
CA ILE A 349 -14.69 -23.88 1.98
C ILE A 349 -13.39 -23.36 2.61
N GLY A 350 -12.54 -22.72 1.80
CA GLY A 350 -11.26 -22.15 2.26
C GLY A 350 -10.07 -23.11 2.35
N GLN A 351 -10.28 -24.42 2.14
CA GLN A 351 -9.24 -25.45 2.18
C GLN A 351 -8.92 -25.98 0.79
N ARG A 352 -8.64 -25.08 -0.16
CA ARG A 352 -8.32 -25.44 -1.56
C ARG A 352 -7.41 -24.42 -2.20
N GLY A 353 -6.75 -24.86 -3.27
CA GLY A 353 -5.92 -24.02 -4.12
C GLY A 353 -4.49 -23.84 -3.61
N PRO A 354 -3.65 -23.16 -4.40
CA PRO A 354 -2.27 -22.93 -4.03
C PRO A 354 -2.18 -21.90 -2.90
N LEU A 355 -1.14 -22.06 -2.09
CA LEU A 355 -0.76 -21.11 -1.04
C LEU A 355 0.70 -20.73 -1.23
N GLN A 356 0.96 -19.45 -1.43
CA GLN A 356 2.30 -18.91 -1.67
C GLN A 356 2.63 -17.87 -0.61
N ALA A 357 3.80 -17.99 0.01
CA ALA A 357 4.26 -17.02 0.99
C ALA A 357 5.43 -16.22 0.45
N VAL A 358 5.18 -14.96 0.08
CA VAL A 358 6.20 -14.03 -0.42
C VAL A 358 6.78 -13.24 0.74
N LYS A 359 8.10 -13.13 0.83
CA LYS A 359 8.78 -12.35 1.86
C LYS A 359 8.54 -10.85 1.67
N LEU A 360 7.82 -10.18 2.59
CA LEU A 360 7.75 -8.72 2.64
C LEU A 360 8.99 -8.14 3.30
N THR A 361 9.50 -8.85 4.31
CA THR A 361 10.86 -8.71 4.81
C THR A 361 11.59 -10.02 4.63
N GLY A 362 12.91 -9.97 4.46
CA GLY A 362 13.71 -11.18 4.28
C GLY A 362 15.11 -11.02 4.82
N ASP A 363 16.02 -11.82 4.28
CA ASP A 363 17.38 -11.94 4.76
C ASP A 363 18.38 -12.07 3.59
N HIS A 364 19.68 -12.21 3.89
CA HIS A 364 20.72 -12.30 2.87
C HIS A 364 20.73 -13.64 2.11
N ASN A 365 20.14 -14.69 2.67
CA ASN A 365 19.94 -15.97 2.02
C ASN A 365 18.69 -15.92 1.15
N VAL A 366 17.50 -15.69 1.73
CA VAL A 366 16.24 -15.55 0.95
C VAL A 366 15.70 -14.12 1.14
N PRO A 367 15.94 -13.22 0.17
CA PRO A 367 15.60 -11.81 0.32
C PRO A 367 14.11 -11.54 0.17
N ARG A 368 13.69 -10.35 0.61
CA ARG A 368 12.35 -9.81 0.34
C ARG A 368 12.00 -9.93 -1.15
N GLY A 369 10.73 -10.12 -1.44
CA GLY A 369 10.21 -10.37 -2.79
C GLY A 369 10.37 -11.81 -3.24
N GLN A 370 11.20 -12.64 -2.60
CA GLN A 370 11.25 -14.07 -2.91
C GLN A 370 10.15 -14.83 -2.18
N LEU A 371 9.74 -15.96 -2.75
CA LEU A 371 8.93 -16.92 -2.01
C LEU A 371 9.76 -17.48 -0.86
N SER A 372 9.17 -17.61 0.32
CA SER A 372 9.72 -18.43 1.39
C SER A 372 9.26 -19.88 1.25
N PHE A 373 8.01 -20.09 0.86
CA PHE A 373 7.46 -21.42 0.63
C PHE A 373 6.26 -21.35 -0.31
N ALA A 374 5.95 -22.49 -0.93
CA ALA A 374 4.76 -22.66 -1.76
C ALA A 374 4.17 -24.06 -1.59
N ALA A 375 2.86 -24.12 -1.36
CA ALA A 375 2.05 -25.33 -1.45
C ALA A 375 1.20 -25.24 -2.73
N GLN A 376 1.28 -26.23 -3.61
CA GLN A 376 0.57 -26.20 -4.90
C GLN A 376 -0.95 -26.40 -4.74
N ASP A 377 -1.35 -27.12 -3.69
CA ASP A 377 -2.75 -27.33 -3.34
C ASP A 377 -2.84 -27.59 -1.83
N ILE A 378 -3.68 -26.85 -1.10
CA ILE A 378 -3.95 -27.10 0.32
C ILE A 378 -5.20 -27.99 0.53
N GLY A 379 -5.88 -28.35 -0.56
CA GLY A 379 -7.02 -29.26 -0.61
C GLY A 379 -6.60 -30.73 -0.64
N SER A 380 -7.51 -31.59 -1.08
CA SER A 380 -7.34 -33.06 -1.06
C SER A 380 -6.12 -33.55 -1.83
N ARG A 381 -5.79 -32.93 -2.98
CA ARG A 381 -4.63 -33.35 -3.80
C ARG A 381 -3.28 -33.08 -3.13
N GLY A 382 -3.18 -32.06 -2.31
CA GLY A 382 -1.96 -31.74 -1.56
C GLY A 382 -1.91 -32.35 -0.17
N LEU A 383 -3.03 -32.86 0.35
CA LEU A 383 -3.12 -33.47 1.67
C LEU A 383 -2.19 -34.70 1.77
N ILE A 384 -1.37 -34.71 2.82
CA ILE A 384 -0.55 -35.85 3.22
C ILE A 384 -1.27 -36.63 4.31
N GLY A 385 -1.90 -35.93 5.25
CA GLY A 385 -2.64 -36.54 6.35
C GLY A 385 -3.15 -35.51 7.35
N ILE A 386 -3.78 -36.01 8.39
CA ILE A 386 -4.21 -35.24 9.55
C ILE A 386 -3.28 -35.59 10.71
N GLY A 387 -2.76 -34.60 11.42
CA GLY A 387 -1.90 -34.84 12.57
C GLY A 387 -2.64 -35.62 13.66
N THR A 388 -2.02 -36.69 14.15
CA THR A 388 -2.60 -37.58 15.17
C THR A 388 -1.92 -37.45 16.53
N GLU A 389 -0.88 -36.62 16.61
CA GLU A 389 -0.02 -36.48 17.79
C GLU A 389 0.25 -35.01 18.11
N GLU A 390 0.51 -34.74 19.39
CA GLU A 390 0.91 -33.41 19.85
C GLU A 390 2.22 -32.95 19.17
N PRO A 391 2.36 -31.65 18.82
CA PRO A 391 1.41 -30.55 19.05
C PRO A 391 0.38 -30.34 17.92
N PHE A 392 0.31 -31.25 16.93
CA PHE A 392 -0.39 -31.03 15.66
C PHE A 392 -1.68 -31.85 15.52
N ILE A 393 -2.28 -32.30 16.62
CA ILE A 393 -3.51 -33.10 16.60
C ILE A 393 -4.60 -32.36 15.83
N GLY A 394 -5.18 -33.01 14.83
CA GLY A 394 -6.26 -32.48 14.00
C GLY A 394 -5.81 -31.51 12.90
N ALA A 395 -4.54 -31.09 12.87
CA ALA A 395 -4.03 -30.17 11.85
C ALA A 395 -3.89 -30.88 10.49
N ARG A 396 -4.24 -30.18 9.41
CA ARG A 396 -4.02 -30.69 8.05
C ARG A 396 -2.56 -30.52 7.67
N ILE A 397 -1.91 -31.60 7.26
CA ILE A 397 -0.53 -31.59 6.80
C ILE A 397 -0.55 -31.72 5.28
N VAL A 398 -0.01 -30.73 4.56
CA VAL A 398 -0.03 -30.67 3.10
C VAL A 398 1.39 -30.60 2.53
N ARG A 399 1.55 -31.09 1.29
CA ARG A 399 2.80 -30.98 0.53
C ARG A 399 3.16 -29.52 0.32
N CYS A 400 4.39 -29.18 0.62
CA CYS A 400 4.93 -27.84 0.46
C CYS A 400 6.36 -27.94 -0.06
N ARG A 401 6.86 -26.82 -0.57
CA ARG A 401 8.28 -26.65 -0.86
C ARG A 401 8.77 -25.37 -0.21
N GLY A 402 9.86 -25.48 0.53
CA GLY A 402 10.53 -24.35 1.15
C GLY A 402 11.67 -23.85 0.27
N HIS A 403 11.79 -22.54 0.12
CA HIS A 403 12.86 -21.92 -0.65
C HIS A 403 14.06 -21.69 0.25
N VAL A 404 15.23 -22.15 -0.19
CA VAL A 404 16.50 -22.05 0.54
C VAL A 404 17.60 -21.58 -0.41
N ALA A 405 18.60 -20.89 0.11
CA ALA A 405 19.75 -20.44 -0.67
C ALA A 405 20.98 -20.22 0.22
N GLY A 406 22.15 -20.23 -0.42
CA GLY A 406 23.39 -19.76 0.20
C GLY A 406 23.41 -18.24 0.40
N LEU A 407 24.42 -17.75 1.12
CA LEU A 407 24.57 -16.32 1.41
C LEU A 407 24.65 -15.50 0.11
N GLY A 408 23.86 -14.42 0.07
CA GLY A 408 23.72 -13.56 -1.11
C GLY A 408 22.75 -14.13 -2.15
N PHE A 409 21.79 -14.95 -1.72
CA PHE A 409 20.82 -15.64 -2.57
C PHE A 409 21.50 -16.44 -3.70
N ARG A 410 22.56 -17.16 -3.36
CA ARG A 410 23.34 -17.98 -4.30
C ARG A 410 22.86 -19.43 -4.27
N ASP A 411 22.88 -20.08 -5.44
CA ASP A 411 22.52 -21.48 -5.60
C ASP A 411 21.15 -21.79 -4.95
N ASP A 412 20.18 -20.91 -5.21
CA ASP A 412 18.84 -21.05 -4.65
C ASP A 412 18.13 -22.30 -5.18
N THR A 413 17.36 -22.93 -4.30
CA THR A 413 16.62 -24.14 -4.64
C THR A 413 15.41 -24.31 -3.73
N TYR A 414 14.49 -25.16 -4.17
CA TYR A 414 13.33 -25.56 -3.38
C TYR A 414 13.55 -26.97 -2.83
N ILE A 415 13.45 -27.11 -1.52
CA ILE A 415 13.47 -28.41 -0.84
C ILE A 415 12.07 -28.85 -0.46
N ASP A 416 11.83 -30.15 -0.49
CA ASP A 416 10.53 -30.71 -0.14
C ASP A 416 10.27 -30.55 1.37
N SER A 417 9.09 -30.03 1.70
CA SER A 417 8.69 -29.70 3.05
C SER A 417 7.21 -30.01 3.29
N GLN A 418 6.73 -29.78 4.51
CA GLN A 418 5.32 -29.94 4.83
C GLN A 418 4.78 -28.69 5.50
N LEU A 419 3.65 -28.18 5.02
CA LEU A 419 2.93 -27.12 5.68
C LEU A 419 1.84 -27.73 6.56
N ILE A 420 1.80 -27.33 7.82
CA ILE A 420 0.88 -27.81 8.84
C ILE A 420 -0.09 -26.67 9.14
N LEU A 421 -1.34 -26.85 8.72
CA LEU A 421 -2.41 -25.88 8.85
C LEU A 421 -3.12 -26.08 10.19
N ILE A 422 -2.65 -25.38 11.23
CA ILE A 422 -3.15 -25.51 12.61
C ILE A 422 -4.46 -24.75 12.78
N SER A 423 -4.52 -23.51 12.30
CA SER A 423 -5.73 -22.69 12.25
C SER A 423 -5.59 -21.57 11.20
N PRO A 424 -6.65 -20.81 10.88
CA PRO A 424 -6.55 -19.64 10.00
C PRO A 424 -5.55 -18.56 10.46
N ASN A 425 -5.10 -18.59 11.72
CA ASN A 425 -4.16 -17.60 12.28
C ASN A 425 -2.84 -18.22 12.77
N HIS A 426 -2.65 -19.52 12.56
CA HIS A 426 -1.48 -20.25 13.04
C HIS A 426 -1.12 -21.36 12.05
N MET A 427 0.10 -21.33 11.54
CA MET A 427 0.64 -22.39 10.68
C MET A 427 2.00 -22.82 11.21
N ALA A 428 2.40 -24.04 10.86
CA ALA A 428 3.76 -24.51 11.03
C ALA A 428 4.31 -25.05 9.72
N HIS A 429 5.63 -25.02 9.55
CA HIS A 429 6.33 -25.49 8.36
C HIS A 429 7.47 -26.40 8.79
N TYR A 430 7.33 -27.67 8.41
CA TYR A 430 8.31 -28.70 8.72
C TYR A 430 9.32 -28.82 7.57
N TRP A 431 10.56 -28.40 7.86
CA TRP A 431 11.72 -28.47 6.99
C TRP A 431 12.42 -29.83 7.18
N LYS A 432 11.98 -30.85 6.43
CA LYS A 432 12.40 -32.25 6.62
C LYS A 432 13.91 -32.44 6.62
N GLU A 433 14.59 -31.90 5.61
CA GLU A 433 16.05 -32.04 5.46
C GLU A 433 16.84 -31.34 6.58
N MET A 434 16.22 -30.39 7.28
CA MET A 434 16.83 -29.63 8.37
C MET A 434 16.44 -30.14 9.76
N GLY A 435 15.49 -31.07 9.86
CA GLY A 435 14.97 -31.56 11.15
C GLY A 435 14.35 -30.45 12.01
N HIS A 436 13.71 -29.45 11.38
CA HIS A 436 13.26 -28.23 12.06
C HIS A 436 11.82 -27.85 11.71
N VAL A 437 11.07 -27.34 12.68
CA VAL A 437 9.74 -26.76 12.47
C VAL A 437 9.74 -25.27 12.79
N SER A 438 9.36 -24.46 11.80
CA SER A 438 9.09 -23.02 11.97
C SER A 438 7.59 -22.78 12.14
N TYR A 439 7.20 -21.85 13.01
CA TYR A 439 5.81 -21.42 13.15
C TYR A 439 5.58 -20.05 12.53
N TYR A 440 4.32 -19.80 12.18
CA TYR A 440 3.85 -18.54 11.62
C TYR A 440 2.58 -18.09 12.31
N ARG A 441 2.52 -16.80 12.66
CA ARG A 441 1.34 -16.14 13.22
C ARG A 441 0.81 -15.09 12.25
N ARG A 442 -0.51 -15.01 12.10
CA ARG A 442 -1.13 -13.91 11.35
C ARG A 442 -0.92 -12.60 12.10
N VAL A 443 -0.53 -11.56 11.38
CA VAL A 443 -0.42 -10.21 11.94
C VAL A 443 -1.82 -9.60 12.06
N ASN A 444 -2.16 -9.11 13.25
CA ASN A 444 -3.41 -8.38 13.47
C ASN A 444 -3.21 -6.89 13.12
N ILE A 445 -3.49 -6.53 11.87
CA ILE A 445 -3.33 -5.17 11.36
C ILE A 445 -4.23 -4.18 12.11
N ASP A 446 -5.48 -4.54 12.38
CA ASP A 446 -6.42 -3.66 13.08
C ASP A 446 -5.91 -3.30 14.47
N ALA A 447 -5.34 -4.26 15.20
CA ALA A 447 -4.73 -3.99 16.50
C ALA A 447 -3.56 -3.00 16.41
N LEU A 448 -2.76 -3.08 15.34
CA LEU A 448 -1.65 -2.15 15.11
C LEU A 448 -2.16 -0.74 14.77
N LEU A 449 -3.23 -0.60 13.99
CA LEU A 449 -3.83 0.69 13.65
C LEU A 449 -4.33 1.45 14.88
N HIS A 450 -4.89 0.73 15.86
CA HIS A 450 -5.42 1.30 17.10
C HIS A 450 -4.41 1.33 18.25
N SER A 451 -3.17 0.88 18.03
CA SER A 451 -2.12 0.93 19.05
C SER A 451 -1.76 2.38 19.38
N SER A 452 -1.80 2.73 20.67
CA SER A 452 -1.59 4.11 21.16
C SER A 452 -0.12 4.43 21.32
#